data_AF-A0A953STD4-F1
#
_entry.id   AF-A0A953STD4-F1
#
_cell.length_a   1.000
_cell.length_b   1.000
_cell.length_c   1.000
_cell.angle_alpha   90.00
_cell.angle_beta   90.00
_cell.angle_gamma   90.00
#
_symmetry.space_group_name_H-M   'P 1'
#
loop_
_entity.id
_entity.type
_entity.pdbx_description
1 polymer ?
#
loop_
_entity_poly.entity_id
_entity_poly.type
_entity_poly.pdbx_seq_one_letter_code
_entity_poly.pdbx_strand_id
1 'polypeptide(L)'
;MHQLVKNLLLSFISIFLFILLGEILTRIFWLPDNKNETIRKGIILEGANRTVVYEGIEYKVNSYGIRNKEVPIEKGNDDLRIMALGDSFIWGDGLQNDELITYKLESLLTKKFNQQVSVINTGISGFNTKDEFNQLTRLYSAYKPDAVFNFSLQMIYSLLMIQIK
;
A
#
# COMPACT_ATOMS: atom_id res chain seq x y z
N MET A 1 5.95 -12.11 -58.41
CA MET A 1 5.28 -11.06 -57.61
C MET A 1 4.01 -11.57 -56.92
N HIS A 2 3.06 -12.19 -57.63
CA HIS A 2 1.79 -12.67 -57.03
C HIS A 2 1.96 -13.66 -55.85
N GLN A 3 2.92 -14.60 -55.93
CA GLN A 3 3.16 -15.59 -54.87
C GLN A 3 3.72 -14.97 -53.58
N LEU A 4 4.62 -13.98 -53.72
CA LEU A 4 5.20 -13.27 -52.58
C LEU A 4 4.13 -12.50 -51.80
N VAL A 5 3.23 -11.82 -52.51
CA VAL A 5 2.12 -11.08 -51.91
C VAL A 5 1.15 -12.03 -51.17
N LYS A 6 0.86 -13.21 -51.74
CA LYS A 6 0.04 -14.24 -51.10
C LYS A 6 0.68 -14.75 -49.79
N ASN A 7 1.99 -15.04 -49.82
CA ASN A 7 2.71 -15.52 -48.64
C ASN A 7 2.76 -14.45 -47.53
N LEU A 8 2.94 -13.18 -47.90
CA LEU A 8 2.90 -12.07 -46.93
C LEU A 8 1.51 -11.89 -46.32
N LEU A 9 0.45 -11.95 -47.13
CA LEU A 9 -0.92 -11.90 -46.60
C LEU A 9 -1.21 -13.05 -45.62
N LEU A 10 -0.78 -14.27 -45.97
CA LEU A 10 -0.94 -15.43 -45.09
C LEU A 10 -0.17 -15.27 -43.77
N SER A 11 1.05 -14.70 -43.81
CA SER A 11 1.82 -14.46 -42.58
C SER A 11 1.15 -13.42 -41.69
N PHE A 12 0.66 -12.30 -42.23
CA PHE A 12 -0.07 -11.30 -41.46
C PHE A 12 -1.34 -11.86 -40.82
N ILE A 13 -2.12 -12.64 -41.58
CA ILE A 13 -3.33 -13.30 -41.05
C ILE A 13 -2.96 -14.27 -39.93
N SER A 14 -1.89 -15.06 -40.09
CA SER A 14 -1.46 -16.00 -39.05
C SER A 14 -1.00 -15.32 -37.76
N ILE A 15 -0.27 -14.21 -37.86
CA ILE A 15 0.18 -13.42 -36.70
C ILE A 15 -1.02 -12.81 -35.99
N PHE A 16 -1.98 -12.26 -36.75
CA PHE A 16 -3.19 -11.69 -36.20
C PHE A 16 -4.03 -12.73 -35.45
N LEU A 17 -4.21 -13.92 -36.04
CA LEU A 17 -4.90 -15.05 -35.38
C LEU A 17 -4.16 -15.53 -34.13
N PHE A 18 -2.82 -15.57 -34.16
CA PHE A 18 -2.02 -15.94 -32.99
C PHE A 18 -2.19 -14.94 -31.85
N ILE A 19 -2.18 -13.64 -32.15
CA ILE A 19 -2.40 -12.58 -31.15
C ILE A 19 -3.81 -12.66 -30.56
N LEU A 20 -4.84 -12.84 -31.41
CA LEU A 20 -6.22 -13.00 -30.95
C LEU A 20 -6.39 -14.23 -30.06
N LEU A 21 -5.81 -15.37 -30.45
CA LEU A 21 -5.83 -16.58 -29.65
C LEU A 21 -5.11 -16.38 -28.31
N GLY A 22 -3.94 -15.74 -28.34
CA GLY A 22 -3.18 -15.38 -27.14
C GLY A 22 -4.00 -14.52 -26.18
N GLU A 23 -4.71 -13.51 -26.69
CA GLU A 23 -5.58 -12.65 -25.89
C GLU A 23 -6.73 -13.43 -25.25
N ILE A 24 -7.42 -14.26 -26.03
CA ILE A 24 -8.52 -15.10 -25.54
C ILE A 24 -8.02 -16.09 -24.48
N LEU A 25 -6.90 -16.76 -24.73
CA LEU A 25 -6.28 -17.67 -23.77
C LEU A 25 -5.88 -16.93 -22.51
N THR A 26 -5.27 -15.75 -22.62
CA THR A 26 -4.97 -14.95 -21.44
C THR A 26 -6.26 -14.58 -20.71
N ARG A 27 -7.37 -14.22 -21.34
CA ARG A 27 -8.63 -13.95 -20.62
C ARG A 27 -9.24 -15.18 -19.93
N ILE A 28 -9.06 -16.37 -20.51
CA ILE A 28 -9.58 -17.62 -19.95
C ILE A 28 -8.72 -18.10 -18.77
N PHE A 29 -7.40 -18.05 -18.90
CA PHE A 29 -6.47 -18.47 -17.84
C PHE A 29 -6.24 -17.39 -16.79
N TRP A 30 -6.33 -16.12 -17.20
CA TRP A 30 -6.47 -14.93 -16.34
C TRP A 30 -7.95 -14.65 -16.11
N LEU A 31 -8.75 -15.68 -15.89
CA LEU A 31 -9.96 -15.47 -15.10
C LEU A 31 -9.45 -15.00 -13.73
N PRO A 32 -9.76 -13.76 -13.31
CA PRO A 32 -9.37 -13.29 -12.00
C PRO A 32 -9.90 -14.30 -11.00
N ASP A 33 -9.04 -14.83 -10.15
CA ASP A 33 -9.43 -15.66 -9.03
C ASP A 33 -10.23 -14.76 -8.08
N ASN A 34 -11.51 -14.61 -8.39
CA ASN A 34 -12.40 -13.56 -7.88
C ASN A 34 -12.72 -13.77 -6.39
N LYS A 35 -12.21 -14.85 -5.79
CA LYS A 35 -12.25 -15.10 -4.34
C LYS A 35 -10.98 -14.65 -3.62
N ASN A 36 -9.88 -14.48 -4.36
CA ASN A 36 -8.55 -14.14 -3.86
C ASN A 36 -8.06 -12.75 -4.30
N GLU A 37 -8.77 -12.05 -5.20
CA GLU A 37 -8.43 -10.67 -5.57
C GLU A 37 -8.67 -9.65 -4.45
N THR A 38 -9.67 -9.87 -3.58
CA THR A 38 -9.85 -9.11 -2.33
C THR A 38 -8.74 -9.37 -1.32
N ILE A 39 -8.01 -10.47 -1.49
CA ILE A 39 -6.93 -10.90 -0.60
C ILE A 39 -5.57 -10.38 -1.12
N ARG A 40 -5.38 -10.33 -2.45
CA ARG A 40 -4.15 -9.79 -3.09
C ARG A 40 -4.13 -8.26 -3.21
N LYS A 41 -5.29 -7.58 -3.25
CA LYS A 41 -5.35 -6.16 -2.89
C LYS A 41 -5.19 -6.10 -1.37
N GLY A 42 -3.94 -6.04 -0.91
CA GLY A 42 -3.50 -6.35 0.45
C GLY A 42 -4.53 -6.04 1.52
N ILE A 43 -4.86 -7.03 2.35
CA ILE A 43 -5.97 -7.09 3.31
C ILE A 43 -6.35 -5.69 3.83
N ILE A 44 -7.30 -5.04 3.16
CA ILE A 44 -7.78 -3.74 3.60
C ILE A 44 -8.86 -4.00 4.63
N LEU A 45 -8.54 -3.72 5.90
CA LEU A 45 -9.51 -3.78 6.98
C LEU A 45 -10.35 -2.51 6.97
N GLU A 46 -11.40 -2.49 6.15
CA GLU A 46 -12.40 -1.44 6.21
C GLU A 46 -13.12 -1.47 7.56
N GLY A 47 -13.08 -0.35 8.29
CA GLY A 47 -13.76 -0.18 9.58
C GLY A 47 -12.82 -0.14 10.78
N ALA A 48 -13.40 0.04 11.97
CA ALA A 48 -12.69 0.17 13.24
C ALA A 48 -12.69 -1.15 14.02
N ASN A 49 -11.66 -1.37 14.84
CA ASN A 49 -11.57 -2.49 15.79
C ASN A 49 -11.71 -3.87 15.15
N ARG A 50 -11.10 -4.07 13.97
CA ARG A 50 -11.13 -5.34 13.26
C ARG A 50 -9.81 -6.07 13.38
N THR A 51 -9.89 -7.39 13.42
CA THR A 51 -8.74 -8.30 13.39
C THR A 51 -9.02 -9.38 12.37
N VAL A 52 -8.05 -9.63 11.49
CA VAL A 52 -8.10 -10.70 10.49
C VAL A 52 -6.78 -11.43 10.52
N VAL A 53 -6.83 -12.75 10.44
CA VAL A 53 -5.65 -13.59 10.29
C VAL A 53 -5.63 -14.11 8.86
N TYR A 54 -4.52 -13.88 8.17
CA TYR A 54 -4.31 -14.34 6.80
C TYR A 54 -2.90 -14.90 6.66
N GLU A 55 -2.77 -16.10 6.09
CA GLU A 55 -1.48 -16.79 5.95
C GLU A 55 -0.66 -16.85 7.26
N GLY A 56 -1.33 -16.95 8.41
CA GLY A 56 -0.69 -17.01 9.73
C GLY A 56 -0.26 -15.66 10.30
N ILE A 57 -0.59 -14.55 9.63
CA ILE A 57 -0.24 -13.19 10.02
C ILE A 57 -1.49 -12.47 10.54
N GLU A 58 -1.38 -11.84 11.70
CA GLU A 58 -2.46 -11.05 12.28
C GLU A 58 -2.41 -9.60 11.79
N TYR A 59 -3.50 -9.18 11.16
CA TYR A 59 -3.78 -7.80 10.79
C TYR A 59 -4.82 -7.26 11.75
N LYS A 60 -4.43 -6.28 12.57
CA LYS A 60 -5.30 -5.65 13.55
C LYS A 60 -5.33 -4.15 13.33
N VAL A 61 -6.53 -3.59 13.18
CA VAL A 61 -6.75 -2.14 13.13
C VAL A 61 -7.41 -1.65 14.41
N ASN A 62 -7.02 -0.46 14.82
CA ASN A 62 -7.54 0.22 16.00
C ASN A 62 -8.91 0.87 15.74
N SER A 63 -9.40 1.62 16.73
CA SER A 63 -10.63 2.39 16.69
C SER A 63 -10.72 3.42 15.55
N TYR A 64 -9.59 3.82 14.97
CA TYR A 64 -9.49 4.74 13.83
C TYR A 64 -9.38 4.04 12.46
N GLY A 65 -9.41 2.71 12.45
CA GLY A 65 -9.29 1.89 11.23
C GLY A 65 -7.90 1.92 10.63
N ILE A 66 -6.87 2.09 11.47
CA ILE A 66 -5.46 2.03 11.04
C ILE A 66 -4.73 0.91 11.77
N ARG A 67 -3.71 0.32 11.13
CA ARG A 67 -2.92 -0.77 11.69
C ARG A 67 -1.89 -0.25 12.68
N ASN A 68 -2.38 0.14 13.84
CA ASN A 68 -1.59 0.65 14.93
C ASN A 68 -2.15 0.16 16.27
N LYS A 69 -1.37 0.27 17.34
CA LYS A 69 -1.93 0.20 18.70
C LYS A 69 -2.90 1.37 18.93
N GLU A 70 -3.75 1.25 19.94
CA GLU A 70 -4.50 2.41 20.42
C GLU A 70 -3.51 3.46 20.95
N VAL A 71 -3.66 4.69 20.49
CA VAL A 71 -2.86 5.83 20.94
C VAL A 71 -3.83 6.86 21.50
N PRO A 72 -3.70 7.25 22.78
CA PRO A 72 -4.58 8.25 23.39
C PRO A 72 -4.61 9.54 22.58
N ILE A 73 -5.79 10.14 22.41
CA ILE A 73 -5.93 11.42 21.69
C ILE A 73 -5.19 12.51 22.46
N GLU A 74 -5.37 12.52 23.79
CA GLU A 74 -4.63 13.38 24.69
C GLU A 74 -3.15 13.08 24.60
N LYS A 75 -2.39 14.14 24.29
CA LYS A 75 -0.95 14.08 24.09
C LYS A 75 -0.30 14.66 25.34
N GLY A 76 0.61 13.92 25.97
CA GLY A 76 1.44 14.45 27.06
C GLY A 76 2.32 15.60 26.59
N ASN A 77 2.68 16.51 27.49
CA ASN A 77 3.46 17.70 27.15
C ASN A 77 4.82 17.38 26.50
N ASP A 78 5.42 16.24 26.88
CA ASP A 78 6.73 15.78 26.39
C ASP A 78 6.62 14.58 25.42
N ASP A 79 5.41 14.25 24.97
CA ASP A 79 5.23 13.19 23.98
C ASP A 79 5.59 13.71 22.60
N LEU A 80 6.23 12.89 21.77
CA LEU A 80 6.33 13.13 20.34
C LEU A 80 5.39 12.21 19.58
N ARG A 81 4.68 12.76 18.60
CA ARG A 81 3.83 11.98 17.71
C ARG A 81 4.25 12.19 16.26
N ILE A 82 4.57 11.09 15.59
CA ILE A 82 5.03 11.09 14.20
C ILE A 82 4.01 10.32 13.39
N MET A 83 3.49 10.92 12.32
CA MET A 83 2.59 10.24 11.39
C MET A 83 3.40 9.68 10.22
N ALA A 84 3.23 8.38 9.95
CA ALA A 84 3.85 7.67 8.84
C ALA A 84 2.82 7.46 7.74
N LEU A 85 2.91 8.25 6.66
CA LEU A 85 2.07 8.11 5.47
C LEU A 85 2.70 7.11 4.50
N GLY A 86 1.85 6.34 3.80
CA GLY A 86 2.31 5.48 2.72
C GLY A 86 1.25 4.50 2.25
N ASP A 87 1.72 3.44 1.60
CA ASP A 87 0.91 2.40 0.98
C ASP A 87 1.14 1.04 1.68
N SER A 88 1.24 -0.04 0.90
CA SER A 88 1.54 -1.40 1.38
C SER A 88 2.83 -1.48 2.19
N PHE A 89 3.80 -0.59 1.97
CA PHE A 89 5.07 -0.59 2.72
C PHE A 89 4.89 -0.16 4.17
N ILE A 90 4.14 0.93 4.39
CA ILE A 90 3.85 1.40 5.73
C ILE A 90 2.79 0.50 6.39
N TRP A 91 1.80 0.03 5.61
CA TRP A 91 0.82 -0.97 6.08
C TRP A 91 1.48 -2.27 6.55
N GLY A 92 2.56 -2.69 5.89
CA GLY A 92 3.32 -3.90 6.21
C GLY A 92 2.64 -5.18 5.76
N ASP A 93 2.29 -5.27 4.47
CA ASP A 93 1.76 -6.50 3.89
C ASP A 93 2.73 -7.67 4.14
N GLY A 94 2.22 -8.73 4.77
CA GLY A 94 2.99 -9.93 5.06
C GLY A 94 3.92 -9.82 6.28
N LEU A 95 3.79 -8.78 7.11
CA LEU A 95 4.61 -8.58 8.30
C LEU A 95 3.79 -8.75 9.58
N GLN A 96 4.41 -9.25 10.65
CA GLN A 96 3.85 -9.14 12.01
C GLN A 96 3.98 -7.71 12.54
N ASN A 97 3.23 -7.37 13.59
CA ASN A 97 3.19 -5.99 14.12
C ASN A 97 4.56 -5.49 14.61
N ASP A 98 5.37 -6.35 15.23
CA ASP A 98 6.73 -6.04 15.70
C ASP A 98 7.76 -5.89 14.57
N GLU A 99 7.43 -6.37 13.37
CA GLU A 99 8.27 -6.25 12.19
C GLU A 99 8.03 -4.96 11.41
N LEU A 100 6.90 -4.29 11.64
CA LEU A 100 6.52 -3.04 10.98
C LEU A 100 7.58 -1.95 11.20
N ILE A 101 7.87 -1.21 10.14
CA ILE A 101 8.83 -0.09 10.19
C ILE A 101 8.43 0.95 11.23
N THR A 102 7.12 1.19 11.42
CA THR A 102 6.57 2.13 12.39
C THR A 102 6.83 1.69 13.83
N TYR A 103 6.68 0.40 14.15
CA TYR A 103 7.00 -0.16 15.47
C TYR A 103 8.50 -0.09 15.76
N LYS A 104 9.34 -0.45 14.77
CA LYS A 104 10.80 -0.34 14.89
C LYS A 104 11.24 1.11 15.10
N LEU A 105 10.69 2.04 14.31
CA LEU A 105 10.99 3.46 14.42
C LEU A 105 10.56 4.02 15.77
N GLU A 106 9.36 3.66 16.26
CA GLU A 106 8.90 4.08 17.58
C GLU A 106 9.89 3.65 18.67
N SER A 107 10.27 2.37 18.69
CA SER A 107 11.23 1.84 19.67
C SER A 107 12.59 2.55 19.61
N LEU A 108 13.10 2.80 18.40
CA LEU A 108 14.38 3.48 18.19
C LEU A 108 14.35 4.93 18.65
N LEU A 109 13.28 5.67 18.32
CA LEU A 109 13.16 7.09 18.66
C LEU A 109 12.89 7.30 20.15
N THR A 110 12.05 6.45 20.76
CA THR A 110 11.85 6.48 22.23
C THR A 110 13.16 6.28 22.97
N LYS A 111 13.98 5.31 22.56
CA LYS A 111 15.32 5.10 23.14
C LYS A 111 16.25 6.26 22.89
N LYS A 112 16.27 6.80 21.67
CA LYS A 112 17.20 7.88 21.27
C LYS A 112 16.93 9.19 22.00
N PHE A 113 15.66 9.54 22.19
CA PHE A 113 15.28 10.81 22.80
C PHE A 113 14.96 10.70 24.29
N ASN A 114 14.92 9.50 24.85
CA ASN A 114 14.52 9.25 26.24
C ASN A 114 13.17 9.91 26.58
N GLN A 115 12.24 9.89 25.63
CA GLN A 115 10.88 10.44 25.74
C GLN A 115 9.89 9.50 25.04
N GLN A 116 8.61 9.59 25.40
CA GLN A 116 7.59 8.78 24.74
C GLN A 116 7.44 9.25 23.29
N VAL A 117 7.59 8.32 22.35
CA VAL A 117 7.32 8.56 20.93
C VAL A 117 6.17 7.65 20.52
N SER A 118 5.22 8.18 19.75
CA SER A 118 4.17 7.40 19.12
C SER A 118 4.30 7.54 17.61
N VAL A 119 4.58 6.44 16.92
CA VAL A 119 4.62 6.45 15.45
C VAL A 119 3.29 5.90 14.92
N ILE A 120 2.50 6.77 14.32
CA ILE A 120 1.15 6.46 13.84
C ILE A 120 1.25 5.91 12.42
N ASN A 121 1.06 4.61 12.30
CA ASN A 121 0.95 3.93 11.01
C ASN A 121 -0.36 4.30 10.32
N THR A 122 -0.32 5.10 9.26
CA THR A 122 -1.53 5.47 8.49
C THR A 122 -1.56 4.88 7.08
N GLY A 123 -0.56 4.08 6.71
CA GLY A 123 -0.49 3.47 5.40
C GLY A 123 -1.57 2.42 5.20
N ILE A 124 -2.06 2.28 3.97
CA ILE A 124 -3.05 1.28 3.58
C ILE A 124 -2.62 0.69 2.23
N SER A 125 -2.70 -0.63 2.10
CA SER A 125 -2.29 -1.30 0.85
C SER A 125 -3.08 -0.75 -0.35
N GLY A 126 -2.36 -0.45 -1.43
CA GLY A 126 -2.95 0.09 -2.67
C GLY A 126 -3.27 1.59 -2.67
N PHE A 127 -2.95 2.33 -1.60
CA PHE A 127 -3.11 3.79 -1.61
C PHE A 127 -2.22 4.47 -2.66
N ASN A 128 -2.77 5.51 -3.28
CA ASN A 128 -2.01 6.46 -4.08
C ASN A 128 -1.81 7.78 -3.32
N THR A 129 -1.03 8.71 -3.88
CA THR A 129 -0.74 10.01 -3.25
C THR A 129 -2.00 10.80 -2.84
N LYS A 130 -3.10 10.70 -3.61
CA LYS A 130 -4.37 11.36 -3.27
C LYS A 130 -5.02 10.69 -2.05
N ASP A 131 -4.99 9.37 -1.99
CA ASP A 131 -5.54 8.62 -0.86
C ASP A 131 -4.72 8.85 0.41
N GLU A 132 -3.39 8.88 0.31
CA GLU A 132 -2.49 9.28 1.40
C GLU A 132 -2.82 10.69 1.92
N PHE A 133 -3.05 11.66 1.04
CA PHE A 133 -3.42 13.02 1.43
C PHE A 133 -4.79 13.09 2.13
N ASN A 134 -5.78 12.33 1.63
CA ASN A 134 -7.08 12.25 2.26
C ASN A 134 -6.98 11.61 3.66
N GLN A 135 -6.15 10.58 3.80
CA GLN A 135 -5.90 9.91 5.07
C GLN A 135 -5.17 10.81 6.07
N LEU A 136 -4.17 11.57 5.61
CA LEU A 136 -3.53 12.62 6.40
C LEU A 136 -4.59 13.59 6.93
N THR A 137 -5.39 14.18 6.04
CA THR A 137 -6.41 15.17 6.41
C THR A 137 -7.43 14.60 7.40
N ARG A 138 -7.87 13.35 7.21
CA ARG A 138 -8.81 12.65 8.11
C ARG A 138 -8.26 12.51 9.53
N LEU A 139 -6.98 12.19 9.67
CA LEU A 139 -6.37 11.80 10.94
C LEU A 139 -5.56 12.91 11.61
N TYR A 140 -5.21 13.97 10.89
CA TYR A 140 -4.36 15.05 11.38
C TYR A 140 -4.96 15.72 12.62
N SER A 141 -6.25 16.06 12.59
CA SER A 141 -6.91 16.75 13.72
C SER A 141 -7.05 15.88 14.96
N ALA A 142 -7.20 14.56 14.78
CA ALA A 142 -7.32 13.61 15.88
C ALA A 142 -5.97 13.37 16.55
N TYR A 143 -4.93 13.10 15.77
CA TYR A 143 -3.62 12.75 16.31
C TYR A 143 -2.73 13.96 16.57
N LYS A 144 -2.89 15.10 15.88
CA LYS A 144 -2.03 16.29 16.02
C LYS A 144 -0.53 15.93 16.00
N PRO A 145 -0.04 15.31 14.92
CA PRO A 145 1.36 14.89 14.84
C PRO A 145 2.30 16.11 14.83
N ASP A 146 3.47 15.96 15.44
CA ASP A 146 4.56 16.95 15.41
C ASP A 146 5.38 16.87 14.12
N ALA A 147 5.40 15.69 13.51
CA ALA A 147 6.08 15.44 12.25
C ALA A 147 5.30 14.43 11.41
N VAL A 148 5.42 14.57 10.09
CA VAL A 148 4.85 13.65 9.11
C VAL A 148 5.97 13.25 8.17
N PHE A 149 6.12 11.95 7.91
CA PHE A 149 6.97 11.46 6.83
C PHE A 149 6.14 10.59 5.90
N ASN A 150 6.53 10.56 4.63
CA ASN A 150 5.90 9.72 3.61
C ASN A 150 6.90 8.65 3.14
N PHE A 151 6.43 7.41 3.03
CA PHE A 151 7.17 6.33 2.40
C PHE A 151 6.19 5.45 1.60
N SER A 152 6.10 5.71 0.29
CA SER A 152 5.30 4.92 -0.63
C SER A 152 6.08 4.54 -1.88
N LEU A 153 5.66 3.46 -2.56
CA LEU A 153 6.25 3.00 -3.82
C LEU A 153 6.23 4.08 -4.90
N GLN A 154 5.22 4.97 -4.86
CA GLN A 154 5.09 6.09 -5.78
C GLN A 154 6.12 7.21 -5.52
N MET A 155 6.79 7.22 -4.36
CA MET A 155 7.87 8.16 -4.08
C MET A 155 9.05 8.02 -5.06
N ILE A 156 9.27 6.82 -5.63
CA ILE A 156 10.30 6.61 -6.67
C ILE A 156 9.88 7.24 -8.01
N TYR A 157 8.61 7.13 -8.41
CA TYR A 157 8.12 7.71 -9.67
C TYR A 157 7.95 9.23 -9.59
N SER A 158 7.57 9.77 -8.43
CA SER A 158 7.40 11.21 -8.25
C SER A 158 8.71 11.97 -8.22
N LEU A 159 9.79 11.41 -7.64
CA LEU A 159 11.14 11.99 -7.73
C LEU A 159 11.66 11.99 -9.18
N LEU A 160 11.36 10.94 -9.97
CA LEU A 160 11.67 10.87 -11.39
C LEU A 160 10.91 11.90 -12.25
N MET A 161 9.69 12.28 -11.84
CA MET A 161 8.89 13.30 -12.53
C MET A 161 9.22 14.74 -12.11
N ILE A 162 9.86 14.94 -10.95
CA ILE A 162 10.30 16.27 -10.49
C ILE A 162 11.65 16.67 -11.09
N GLN A 163 12.47 15.72 -11.54
CA GLN A 163 13.73 16.01 -12.25
C GLN A 163 13.58 16.25 -13.76
N ILE A 164 12.36 16.15 -14.30
CA ILE A 164 12.05 16.51 -15.69
C ILE A 164 11.04 17.68 -15.68
N LYS A 165 11.46 18.81 -15.12
CA LYS A 165 10.93 20.13 -15.43
C LYS A 165 12.03 21.16 -15.36
#